data_AF-A0AA39SCC5-F1
#
_entry.id   AF-A0AA39SCC5-F1
#
_cell.length_a   1.000
_cell.length_b   1.000
_cell.length_c   1.000
_cell.angle_alpha   90.00
_cell.angle_beta   90.00
_cell.angle_gamma   90.00
#
_symmetry.space_group_name_H-M   'P 1'
#
loop_
_entity.id
_entity.type
_entity.pdbx_description
1 polymer ?
#
loop_
_entity_poly.entity_id
_entity_poly.type
_entity_poly.pdbx_seq_one_letter_code
_entity_poly.pdbx_strand_id
1 'polypeptide(L)'
;MVPLWDSSTGQISNFTTRFSFVIDTLNSFTSGDDLAFFLAPFGYQIPQNSVGGCVGLFNTTQATASLFKSQVVLVEFDTFSDPGWDPTDMKSRVGIDNNSVSSAVYTSWNTSVHSGHTTDVLIVYNATTSKNLSVSWSDLETSDSKETTSLFY
;
A
#
# COMPACT_ATOMS: atom_id res chain seq x y z
N MET A 1 -1.88 -18.65 10.28
CA MET A 1 -0.93 -17.65 10.80
C MET A 1 0.36 -17.79 10.02
N VAL A 2 0.96 -16.69 9.58
CA VAL A 2 2.24 -16.69 8.84
C VAL A 2 3.35 -16.22 9.80
N PRO A 3 4.35 -17.04 10.12
CA PRO A 3 5.44 -16.63 11.01
C PRO A 3 6.43 -15.70 10.26
N LEU A 4 6.45 -14.43 10.66
CA LEU A 4 7.33 -13.42 10.05
C LEU A 4 8.67 -13.24 10.78
N TRP A 5 8.76 -13.63 12.05
CA TRP A 5 9.98 -13.61 12.84
C TRP A 5 9.87 -14.58 14.01
N ASP A 6 11.03 -15.00 14.53
CA ASP A 6 11.17 -15.83 15.72
C ASP A 6 11.86 -15.03 16.82
N SER A 7 11.16 -14.81 17.93
CA SER A 7 11.67 -14.03 19.06
C SER A 7 12.78 -14.72 19.84
N SER A 8 12.87 -16.05 19.77
CA SER A 8 13.88 -16.84 20.47
C SER A 8 15.24 -16.82 19.76
N THR A 9 15.22 -16.85 18.43
CA THR A 9 16.42 -16.88 17.58
C THR A 9 16.76 -15.52 16.99
N GLY A 10 15.82 -14.57 16.99
CA GLY A 10 15.93 -13.28 16.30
C GLY A 10 15.87 -13.39 14.77
N GLN A 11 15.56 -14.56 14.23
CA GLN A 11 15.45 -14.76 12.79
C GLN A 11 14.20 -14.07 12.24
N ILE A 12 14.34 -13.43 11.08
CA ILE A 12 13.25 -12.75 10.37
C ILE A 12 13.08 -13.45 9.02
N SER A 13 11.84 -13.75 8.65
CA SER A 13 11.51 -14.45 7.40
C SER A 13 11.61 -13.51 6.20
N ASN A 14 12.21 -14.00 5.11
CA ASN A 14 12.01 -13.39 3.80
C ASN A 14 10.64 -13.81 3.28
N PHE A 15 9.98 -12.94 2.51
CA PHE A 15 8.76 -13.35 1.80
C PHE A 15 8.68 -12.71 0.41
N THR A 16 7.87 -13.34 -0.43
CA THR A 16 7.51 -12.83 -1.75
C THR A 16 6.03 -13.11 -1.96
N THR A 17 5.29 -12.12 -2.42
CA THR A 17 3.92 -12.29 -2.88
C THR A 17 3.79 -11.66 -4.26
N ARG A 18 3.00 -12.30 -5.12
CA ARG A 18 2.67 -11.79 -6.45
C ARG A 18 1.17 -11.95 -6.65
N PHE A 19 0.54 -10.89 -7.12
CA PHE A 19 -0.88 -10.88 -7.42
C PHE A 19 -1.13 -9.91 -8.57
N SER A 20 -2.29 -10.04 -9.19
CA SER A 20 -2.75 -9.09 -10.19
C SER A 20 -4.15 -8.62 -9.83
N PHE A 21 -4.48 -7.39 -10.16
CA PHE A 21 -5.78 -6.80 -9.90
C PHE A 21 -6.20 -5.88 -11.04
N VAL A 22 -7.47 -5.48 -11.03
CA VAL A 22 -8.04 -4.47 -11.94
C VAL A 22 -8.79 -3.45 -11.10
N ILE A 23 -8.52 -2.17 -11.33
CA ILE A 23 -9.33 -1.07 -10.81
C ILE A 23 -10.03 -0.41 -12.00
N ASP A 24 -11.36 -0.37 -11.96
CA ASP A 24 -12.16 0.36 -12.93
C ASP A 24 -12.72 1.63 -12.28
N THR A 25 -12.22 2.78 -12.71
CA THR A 25 -12.65 4.10 -12.22
C THR A 25 -14.01 4.52 -12.77
N LEU A 26 -14.58 3.77 -13.73
CA LEU A 26 -15.83 4.10 -14.43
C LEU A 26 -15.83 5.50 -15.06
N ASN A 27 -14.64 6.00 -15.46
CA ASN A 27 -14.40 7.38 -15.93
C ASN A 27 -14.71 8.46 -14.89
N SER A 28 -14.67 8.13 -13.60
CA SER A 28 -14.84 9.07 -12.51
C SER A 28 -13.48 9.54 -11.99
N PHE A 29 -13.27 10.86 -11.92
CA PHE A 29 -12.09 11.45 -11.30
C PHE A 29 -12.22 11.60 -9.78
N THR A 30 -13.31 11.11 -9.20
CA THR A 30 -13.59 11.12 -7.76
C THR A 30 -13.86 9.71 -7.23
N SER A 31 -13.58 8.67 -8.03
CA SER A 31 -13.66 7.29 -7.54
C SER A 31 -12.45 7.02 -6.67
N GLY A 32 -12.70 6.91 -5.37
CA GLY A 32 -11.80 6.33 -4.39
C GLY A 32 -12.29 4.96 -3.91
N ASP A 33 -11.58 4.30 -3.00
CA ASP A 33 -10.41 4.85 -2.30
C ASP A 33 -9.16 4.06 -2.71
N ASP A 34 -8.87 2.92 -2.08
CA ASP A 34 -7.60 2.25 -2.33
C ASP A 34 -7.72 0.71 -2.33
N LEU A 35 -6.70 0.05 -2.88
CA LEU A 35 -6.44 -1.38 -2.68
C LEU A 35 -5.13 -1.56 -1.91
N ALA A 36 -5.15 -2.38 -0.85
CA ALA A 36 -3.96 -2.62 -0.03
C ALA A 36 -3.62 -4.11 0.13
N PHE A 37 -2.33 -4.42 0.03
CA PHE A 37 -1.73 -5.63 0.63
C PHE A 37 -1.16 -5.25 1.99
N PHE A 38 -1.49 -5.99 3.05
CA PHE A 38 -1.08 -5.61 4.41
C PHE A 38 -0.60 -6.79 5.25
N LEU A 39 0.25 -6.47 6.22
CA LEU A 39 0.69 -7.34 7.31
C LEU A 39 0.18 -6.74 8.61
N ALA A 40 -0.53 -7.54 9.40
CA ALA A 40 -1.05 -7.15 10.71
C ALA A 40 -0.94 -8.31 11.71
N PRO A 41 -0.98 -8.03 13.03
CA PRO A 41 -1.02 -9.07 14.05
C PRO A 41 -2.17 -10.06 13.84
N PHE A 42 -1.95 -11.31 14.22
CA PHE A 42 -3.05 -12.29 14.22
C PHE A 42 -4.17 -11.83 15.16
N GLY A 43 -5.41 -11.85 14.67
CA GLY A 43 -6.56 -11.35 15.42
C GLY A 43 -6.72 -9.83 15.40
N TYR A 44 -5.97 -9.13 14.54
CA TYR A 44 -6.15 -7.69 14.29
C TYR A 44 -7.64 -7.37 14.06
N GLN A 45 -8.16 -6.45 14.87
CA GLN A 45 -9.55 -6.04 14.80
C GLN A 45 -9.65 -4.80 13.91
N ILE A 46 -10.53 -4.85 12.92
CA ILE A 46 -10.83 -3.68 12.08
C ILE A 46 -11.35 -2.57 13.00
N PRO A 47 -10.68 -1.39 13.03
CA PRO A 47 -11.11 -0.30 13.87
C PRO A 47 -12.45 0.26 13.40
N GLN A 48 -13.24 0.82 14.32
CA GLN A 48 -14.40 1.64 13.93
C GLN A 48 -13.92 2.87 13.15
N ASN A 49 -14.81 3.45 12.33
CA ASN A 49 -14.54 4.65 11.53
C ASN A 49 -13.29 4.49 10.64
N SER A 50 -13.26 3.41 9.85
CA SER A 50 -12.09 3.03 9.02
C SER A 50 -12.40 2.95 7.52
N VAL A 51 -13.55 3.48 7.10
CA VAL A 51 -13.94 3.61 5.70
C VAL A 51 -13.18 4.76 5.02
N GLY A 52 -13.23 4.87 3.69
CA GLY A 52 -12.49 5.89 2.96
C GLY A 52 -11.02 5.48 2.73
N GLY A 53 -10.15 6.46 2.52
CA GLY A 53 -8.68 6.28 2.53
C GLY A 53 -8.07 5.91 3.89
N CYS A 54 -8.88 5.38 4.81
CA CYS A 54 -8.40 4.60 5.95
C CYS A 54 -8.28 3.10 5.65
N VAL A 55 -8.63 2.67 4.42
CA VAL A 55 -8.46 1.31 3.86
C VAL A 55 -8.98 0.16 4.72
N GLY A 56 -9.87 0.43 5.67
CA GLY A 56 -10.33 -0.54 6.67
C GLY A 56 -9.28 -0.93 7.71
N LEU A 57 -8.14 -0.23 7.78
CA LEU A 57 -7.00 -0.57 8.65
C LEU A 57 -6.66 0.52 9.67
N PHE A 58 -7.25 1.72 9.55
CA PHE A 58 -6.97 2.81 10.47
C PHE A 58 -8.26 3.49 10.92
N ASN A 59 -8.27 4.01 12.14
CA ASN A 59 -9.37 4.86 12.60
C ASN A 59 -9.12 6.28 12.09
N THR A 60 -10.10 6.91 11.44
CA THR A 60 -9.98 8.28 10.89
C THR A 60 -9.52 9.34 11.89
N THR A 61 -9.81 9.16 13.18
CA THR A 61 -9.38 10.11 14.23
C THR A 61 -7.88 10.02 14.53
N GLN A 62 -7.24 8.91 14.17
CA GLN A 62 -5.85 8.58 14.51
C GLN A 62 -5.05 8.12 13.29
N ALA A 63 -5.58 8.27 12.08
CA ALA A 63 -5.04 7.65 10.87
C ALA A 63 -3.59 8.07 10.56
N THR A 64 -3.23 9.30 10.91
CA THR A 64 -1.87 9.86 10.74
C THR A 64 -1.04 9.83 12.03
N ALA A 65 -1.63 9.41 13.15
CA ALA A 65 -1.00 9.49 14.45
C ALA A 65 -0.06 8.30 14.68
N SER A 66 1.22 8.49 14.33
CA SER A 66 2.35 7.56 14.60
C SER A 66 2.44 7.06 16.06
N LEU A 67 1.81 7.75 17.01
CA LEU A 67 1.76 7.38 18.42
C LEU A 67 1.04 6.05 18.67
N PHE A 68 0.15 5.63 17.77
CA PHE A 68 -0.55 4.35 17.86
C PHE A 68 0.14 3.34 16.94
N LYS A 69 0.99 2.47 17.53
CA LYS A 69 1.58 1.35 16.80
C LYS A 69 0.50 0.29 16.54
N SER A 70 -0.29 0.47 15.49
CA SER A 70 -1.26 -0.52 15.02
C SER A 70 -0.60 -1.84 14.61
N GLN A 71 0.73 -1.84 14.48
CA GLN A 71 1.59 -2.90 13.97
C GLN A 71 1.19 -3.33 12.56
N VAL A 72 0.68 -2.38 11.78
CA VAL A 72 0.27 -2.58 10.40
C VAL A 72 1.31 -1.98 9.46
N VAL A 73 1.76 -2.78 8.51
CA VAL A 73 2.55 -2.35 7.35
C VAL A 73 1.76 -2.71 6.11
N LEU A 74 1.63 -1.79 5.17
CA LEU A 74 0.89 -2.03 3.93
C LEU A 74 1.60 -1.47 2.71
N VAL A 75 1.24 -2.05 1.57
CA VAL A 75 1.47 -1.51 0.24
C VAL A 75 0.11 -1.13 -0.31
N GLU A 76 -0.10 0.14 -0.60
CA GLU A 76 -1.36 0.68 -1.11
C GLU A 76 -1.25 1.12 -2.56
N PHE A 77 -2.33 0.91 -3.30
CA PHE A 77 -2.62 1.48 -4.61
C PHE A 77 -3.79 2.44 -4.41
N ASP A 78 -3.45 3.70 -4.15
CA ASP A 78 -4.38 4.76 -3.82
C ASP A 78 -4.84 5.46 -5.10
N THR A 79 -6.16 5.54 -5.24
CA THR A 79 -6.83 6.11 -6.41
C THR A 79 -7.41 7.51 -6.16
N PHE A 80 -7.37 7.98 -4.92
CA PHE A 80 -7.96 9.23 -4.48
C PHE A 80 -7.09 9.97 -3.45
N SER A 81 -6.57 11.13 -3.87
CA SER A 81 -5.85 12.02 -2.96
C SER A 81 -6.74 12.60 -1.85
N ASP A 82 -6.53 12.13 -0.63
CA ASP A 82 -7.20 12.53 0.59
C ASP A 82 -6.56 13.76 1.26
N PRO A 83 -7.29 14.88 1.39
CA PRO A 83 -6.77 16.07 2.03
C PRO A 83 -6.46 15.84 3.52
N GLY A 84 -5.20 16.05 3.90
CA GLY A 84 -4.75 16.00 5.30
C GLY A 84 -3.63 15.00 5.55
N TRP A 85 -3.44 14.02 4.67
CA TRP A 85 -2.30 13.10 4.72
C TRP A 85 -1.63 12.83 3.39
N ASP A 86 -2.32 13.09 2.27
CA ASP A 86 -1.73 12.88 0.95
C ASP A 86 -0.96 14.09 0.42
N PRO A 87 0.06 13.82 -0.42
CA PRO A 87 0.74 14.89 -1.14
C PRO A 87 -0.23 15.63 -2.07
N THR A 88 -0.15 16.97 -2.06
CA THR A 88 -1.09 17.83 -2.79
C THR A 88 -0.83 17.92 -4.29
N ASP A 89 0.31 17.41 -4.76
CA ASP A 89 0.78 17.48 -6.14
C ASP A 89 0.47 16.22 -6.98
N MET A 90 -0.18 15.21 -6.38
CA MET A 90 -0.60 13.99 -7.07
C MET A 90 -2.08 13.66 -6.84
N LYS A 91 -2.65 12.87 -7.74
CA LYS A 91 -4.06 12.44 -7.69
C LYS A 91 -4.25 11.00 -7.26
N SER A 92 -3.28 10.16 -7.56
CA SER A 92 -3.23 8.74 -7.25
C SER A 92 -1.78 8.29 -7.17
N ARG A 93 -1.52 7.26 -6.38
CA ARG A 93 -0.17 6.89 -5.95
C ARG A 93 -0.07 5.41 -5.60
N VAL A 94 1.15 4.90 -5.62
CA VAL A 94 1.50 3.67 -4.91
C VAL A 94 2.30 4.06 -3.69
N GLY A 95 1.95 3.49 -2.54
CA GLY A 95 2.52 3.83 -1.24
C GLY A 95 3.02 2.61 -0.48
N ILE A 96 4.06 2.79 0.34
CA ILE A 96 4.40 1.88 1.44
C ILE A 96 4.17 2.62 2.74
N ASP A 97 3.29 2.09 3.57
CA ASP A 97 2.90 2.74 4.82
C ASP A 97 3.26 1.91 6.04
N ASN A 98 3.62 2.62 7.11
CA ASN A 98 4.12 2.04 8.33
C ASN A 98 3.38 2.65 9.53
N ASN A 99 2.37 1.92 10.04
CA ASN A 99 1.53 2.32 11.16
C ASN A 99 0.79 3.67 10.97
N SER A 100 0.54 4.08 9.73
CA SER A 100 -0.09 5.35 9.37
C SER A 100 -0.69 5.22 7.97
N VAL A 101 -1.74 5.99 7.66
CA VAL A 101 -2.25 6.14 6.27
C VAL A 101 -1.39 7.07 5.42
N SER A 102 -0.59 7.94 6.06
CA SER A 102 0.41 8.73 5.34
C SER A 102 1.59 7.83 5.01
N SER A 103 1.84 7.60 3.72
CA SER A 103 2.93 6.74 3.26
C SER A 103 4.30 7.20 3.75
N ALA A 104 5.13 6.24 4.13
CA ALA A 104 6.54 6.49 4.42
C ALA A 104 7.34 6.75 3.14
N VAL A 105 6.95 6.10 2.05
CA VAL A 105 7.50 6.26 0.69
C VAL A 105 6.37 6.07 -0.31
N TYR A 106 6.34 6.89 -1.36
CA TYR A 106 5.31 6.82 -2.39
C TYR A 106 5.87 7.26 -3.75
N THR A 107 5.14 6.94 -4.82
CA THR A 107 5.38 7.49 -6.16
C THR A 107 4.06 7.63 -6.91
N SER A 108 4.06 8.48 -7.94
CA SER A 108 2.89 8.70 -8.78
C SER A 108 2.52 7.44 -9.55
N TRP A 109 1.23 7.13 -9.59
CA TRP A 109 0.65 6.07 -10.43
C TRP A 109 -0.66 6.58 -11.00
N ASN A 110 -0.76 6.68 -12.32
CA ASN A 110 -1.85 7.36 -13.02
C ASN A 110 -3.03 6.41 -13.25
N THR A 111 -3.86 6.28 -12.23
CA THR A 111 -5.06 5.43 -12.26
C THR A 111 -6.02 5.74 -13.41
N SER A 112 -6.08 6.98 -13.89
CA SER A 112 -6.92 7.35 -15.03
C SER A 112 -6.44 6.69 -16.34
N VAL A 113 -5.12 6.50 -16.50
CA VAL A 113 -4.53 5.81 -17.66
C VAL A 113 -4.65 4.30 -17.52
N HIS A 114 -4.61 3.79 -16.28
CA HIS A 114 -4.64 2.36 -15.97
C HIS A 114 -6.03 1.82 -15.62
N SER A 115 -7.08 2.64 -15.74
CA SER A 115 -8.45 2.24 -15.44
C SER A 115 -8.90 1.08 -16.33
N GLY A 116 -9.35 -0.01 -15.71
CA GLY A 116 -9.78 -1.23 -16.40
C GLY A 116 -8.62 -2.10 -16.92
N HIS A 117 -7.37 -1.70 -16.67
CA HIS A 117 -6.18 -2.48 -17.01
C HIS A 117 -5.82 -3.45 -15.87
N THR A 118 -5.13 -4.52 -16.24
CA THR A 118 -4.59 -5.50 -15.30
C THR A 118 -3.25 -4.99 -14.81
N THR A 119 -3.16 -4.71 -13.51
CA THR A 119 -1.90 -4.38 -12.84
C THR A 119 -1.33 -5.65 -12.22
N ASP A 120 -0.15 -6.08 -12.66
CA ASP A 120 0.60 -7.19 -12.03
C ASP A 120 1.59 -6.63 -11.00
N VAL A 121 1.56 -7.16 -9.78
CA VAL A 121 2.31 -6.64 -8.64
C VAL A 121 3.19 -7.73 -8.04
N LEU A 122 4.44 -7.39 -7.75
CA LEU A 122 5.40 -8.20 -7.01
C LEU A 122 5.85 -7.45 -5.77
N ILE A 123 5.64 -8.03 -4.59
CA ILE A 123 6.14 -7.52 -3.31
C ILE A 123 7.16 -8.51 -2.76
N VAL A 124 8.33 -7.99 -2.40
CA VAL A 124 9.45 -8.76 -1.87
C VAL A 124 9.93 -8.12 -0.58
N TYR A 125 10.07 -8.91 0.48
CA TYR A 125 10.75 -8.51 1.70
C TYR A 125 12.03 -9.32 1.87
N ASN A 126 13.16 -8.63 1.94
CA ASN A 126 14.46 -9.24 2.14
C ASN A 126 15.00 -8.91 3.54
N ALA A 127 14.80 -9.84 4.47
CA ALA A 127 15.26 -9.78 5.84
C ALA A 127 16.78 -9.96 6.02
N THR A 128 17.45 -10.56 5.03
CA THR A 128 18.82 -11.10 5.18
C THR A 128 19.89 -10.06 4.88
N THR A 129 19.69 -9.23 3.85
CA THR A 129 20.72 -8.30 3.37
C THR A 129 20.38 -6.83 3.59
N SER A 130 19.11 -6.45 3.55
CA SER A 130 18.69 -5.03 3.58
C SER A 130 17.62 -4.71 4.61
N LYS A 131 16.79 -5.68 4.99
CA LYS A 131 15.53 -5.47 5.74
C LYS A 131 14.56 -4.55 4.98
N ASN A 132 14.65 -4.54 3.65
CA ASN A 132 13.80 -3.69 2.82
C ASN A 132 12.56 -4.44 2.36
N LEU A 133 11.45 -3.71 2.33
CA LEU A 133 10.23 -4.09 1.61
C LEU A 133 10.24 -3.36 0.26
N SER A 134 10.26 -4.12 -0.84
CA SER A 134 10.15 -3.57 -2.18
C SER A 134 8.86 -4.01 -2.85
N VAL A 135 8.24 -3.09 -3.57
CA VAL A 135 7.12 -3.35 -4.48
C VAL A 135 7.53 -2.95 -5.88
N SER A 136 7.14 -3.75 -6.87
CA SER A 136 7.22 -3.40 -8.29
C SER A 136 5.95 -3.84 -8.98
N TRP A 137 5.51 -3.08 -9.98
CA TRP A 137 4.30 -3.40 -10.73
C TRP A 137 4.49 -3.16 -12.23
N SER A 138 3.56 -3.68 -13.01
CA SER A 138 3.44 -3.40 -14.43
C SER A 138 1.98 -3.50 -14.86
N ASP A 139 1.49 -2.47 -15.53
CA ASP A 139 0.19 -2.49 -16.19
C ASP A 139 0.32 -3.19 -17.56
N LEU A 140 -0.43 -4.27 -17.74
CA LEU A 140 -0.20 -5.21 -18.84
C LEU A 140 -0.66 -4.68 -20.20
N GLU A 141 -1.60 -3.74 -20.20
CA GLU A 141 -2.23 -3.18 -21.39
C GLU A 141 -1.58 -1.85 -21.83
N THR A 142 -0.91 -1.14 -20.92
CA THR A 142 -0.31 0.17 -21.19
C THR A 142 0.96 0.39 -20.40
N SER A 143 1.96 1.01 -21.01
CA SER A 143 3.17 1.45 -20.30
C SER A 143 3.28 2.97 -20.35
N ASP A 144 3.38 3.62 -19.19
CA ASP A 144 3.79 5.03 -19.11
C ASP A 144 5.27 5.11 -18.74
N SER A 145 6.09 5.52 -19.70
CA SER A 145 7.55 5.68 -19.53
C SER A 145 7.95 6.71 -18.47
N LYS A 146 7.00 7.54 -18.00
CA LYS A 146 7.24 8.56 -16.97
C LYS A 146 6.98 8.03 -15.56
N GLU A 147 6.33 6.88 -15.43
CA GLU A 147 6.03 6.30 -14.13
C GLU A 147 7.23 5.53 -13.57
N THR A 148 7.47 5.72 -12.28
CA THR A 148 8.36 4.85 -11.54
C THR A 148 7.54 3.64 -11.10
N THR A 149 7.83 2.47 -11.65
CA THR A 149 7.04 1.25 -11.41
C THR A 149 7.58 0.38 -10.28
N SER A 150 8.31 0.99 -9.34
CA SER A 150 8.84 0.30 -8.17
C SER A 150 9.15 1.25 -7.02
N LEU A 151 8.97 0.78 -5.78
CA LEU A 151 9.30 1.49 -4.55
C LEU A 151 9.98 0.54 -3.57
N PHE A 152 10.76 1.09 -2.65
CA PHE A 152 11.28 0.35 -1.51
C PHE A 152 11.30 1.20 -0.24
N TYR A 153 11.14 0.51 0.90
CA TYR A 153 11.19 1.06 2.25
C TYR A 153 12.17 0.23 3.09
#